data_AF-A0A920F380-F1
#
_entry.id   AF-A0A920F380-F1
#
_cell.length_a   1.000
_cell.length_b   1.000
_cell.length_c   1.000
_cell.angle_alpha   90.00
_cell.angle_beta   90.00
_cell.angle_gamma   90.00
#
_symmetry.space_group_name_H-M   'P 1'
#
loop_
_entity.id
_entity.type
_entity.pdbx_description
1 polymer ?
#
loop_
_entity_poly.entity_id
_entity_poly.type
_entity_poly.pdbx_seq_one_letter_code
_entity_poly.pdbx_strand_id
1 'polypeptide(L)'
;MEVYNKIKTIRKECPKLEEVYSFDQIKGCQHWTKLFQLGRDAAHQPKVQAIKESVLPLDLATIIYTSGTTGTPKGVMLSHKNIVSNVFAAQKRLPLETGKAVALSFLPLCHIMKEC
;
A
#
# COMPACT_ATOMS: atom_id res chain seq x y z
N MET A 1 -14.56 -4.92 -14.42
CA MET A 1 -16.03 -4.76 -14.24
C MET A 1 -16.62 -5.72 -13.20
N GLU A 2 -16.24 -7.01 -13.22
CA GLU A 2 -16.73 -8.04 -12.28
C GLU A 2 -16.48 -7.70 -10.80
N VAL A 3 -15.27 -7.25 -10.45
CA VAL A 3 -14.89 -6.94 -9.06
C VAL A 3 -15.73 -5.81 -8.46
N TYR A 4 -15.99 -4.74 -9.23
CA TYR A 4 -16.79 -3.60 -8.75
C TYR A 4 -18.24 -4.00 -8.45
N ASN A 5 -18.81 -4.92 -9.24
CA ASN A 5 -20.15 -5.45 -8.96
C ASN A 5 -20.16 -6.31 -7.68
N LYS A 6 -19.13 -7.11 -7.42
CA LYS A 6 -19.00 -7.85 -6.15
C LYS A 6 -18.95 -6.90 -4.94
N ILE A 7 -18.19 -5.81 -5.03
CA ILE A 7 -18.11 -4.79 -3.98
C ILE A 7 -19.47 -4.14 -3.75
N LYS A 8 -20.24 -3.84 -4.81
CA LYS A 8 -21.59 -3.28 -4.68
C LYS A 8 -22.53 -4.18 -3.89
N THR A 9 -22.45 -5.50 -4.09
CA THR A 9 -23.30 -6.47 -3.37
C THR A 9 -23.04 -6.43 -1.86
N ILE A 10 -21.78 -6.35 -1.46
CA ILE A 10 -21.39 -6.34 -0.04
C ILE A 10 -21.33 -4.94 0.59
N ARG A 11 -21.60 -3.86 -0.17
CA ARG A 11 -21.50 -2.48 0.34
C ARG A 11 -22.36 -2.26 1.58
N LYS A 12 -23.52 -2.92 1.66
CA LYS A 12 -24.43 -2.86 2.82
C LYS A 12 -23.83 -3.51 4.08
N GLU A 13 -22.92 -4.45 3.92
CA GLU A 13 -22.24 -5.16 5.02
C GLU A 13 -21.01 -4.40 5.52
N CYS A 14 -20.57 -3.36 4.81
CA CYS A 14 -19.40 -2.53 5.14
C CYS A 14 -19.81 -1.09 5.48
N PRO A 15 -20.37 -0.83 6.68
CA PRO A 15 -20.89 0.49 7.04
C PRO A 15 -19.81 1.58 7.12
N LYS A 16 -18.53 1.19 7.27
CA LYS A 16 -17.37 2.10 7.26
C LYS A 16 -16.81 2.39 5.87
N LEU A 17 -17.34 1.76 4.81
CA LEU A 17 -16.87 1.98 3.44
C LEU A 17 -17.47 3.28 2.90
N GLU A 18 -16.65 4.33 2.87
CA GLU A 18 -17.06 5.64 2.37
C GLU A 18 -17.15 5.65 0.84
N GLU A 19 -16.04 5.37 0.16
CA GLU A 19 -15.94 5.50 -1.30
C GLU A 19 -15.13 4.37 -1.95
N VAL A 20 -15.41 4.11 -3.24
CA VAL A 20 -14.69 3.12 -4.05
C VAL A 20 -14.13 3.80 -5.29
N TYR A 21 -12.80 3.68 -5.46
CA TYR A 21 -12.08 4.22 -6.60
C TYR A 21 -11.52 3.08 -7.46
N SER A 22 -11.49 3.28 -8.78
CA SER A 22 -10.89 2.34 -9.74
C SER A 22 -9.76 3.00 -10.52
N PHE A 23 -8.75 2.18 -10.86
CA PHE A 23 -7.71 2.53 -11.82
C PHE A 23 -8.22 2.55 -13.26
N ASP A 24 -9.26 1.78 -13.55
CA ASP A 24 -9.92 1.76 -14.85
C ASP A 24 -11.15 2.66 -14.84
N GLN A 25 -11.56 3.14 -16.02
CA GLN A 25 -12.82 3.87 -16.16
C GLN A 25 -13.99 2.88 -16.17
N ILE A 26 -14.75 2.85 -15.07
CA ILE A 26 -15.91 1.96 -14.90
C ILE A 26 -17.17 2.80 -14.66
N LYS A 27 -18.23 2.54 -15.42
CA LYS A 27 -19.51 3.27 -15.29
C LYS A 27 -20.06 3.19 -13.85
N GLY A 28 -20.23 4.35 -13.22
CA GLY A 28 -20.74 4.47 -11.85
C GLY A 28 -19.70 4.32 -10.75
N CYS A 29 -18.43 4.05 -11.06
CA CYS A 29 -17.31 4.05 -10.11
C CYS A 29 -16.51 5.35 -10.25
N GLN A 30 -15.99 5.88 -9.14
CA GLN A 30 -15.08 7.04 -9.21
C GLN A 30 -13.72 6.59 -9.75
N HIS A 31 -13.11 7.41 -10.60
CA HIS A 31 -11.76 7.16 -11.09
C HIS A 31 -10.73 7.74 -10.12
N TRP A 32 -9.61 7.04 -9.92
CA TRP A 32 -8.57 7.43 -8.95
C TRP A 32 -8.00 8.83 -9.18
N THR A 33 -7.99 9.33 -10.42
CA THR A 33 -7.50 10.68 -10.73
C THR A 33 -8.27 11.79 -10.03
N LYS A 34 -9.51 11.54 -9.59
CA LYS A 34 -10.27 12.47 -8.76
C LYS A 34 -9.54 12.81 -7.45
N LEU A 35 -8.75 11.88 -6.91
CA LEU A 35 -7.95 12.10 -5.71
C LEU A 35 -6.93 13.23 -5.90
N PHE A 36 -6.40 13.43 -7.10
CA PHE A 36 -5.51 14.57 -7.37
C PHE A 36 -6.23 15.90 -7.28
N GLN A 37 -7.49 15.96 -7.71
CA GLN A 37 -8.28 17.19 -7.60
C GLN A 37 -8.62 17.48 -6.14
N LEU A 38 -9.02 16.46 -5.38
CA LEU A 38 -9.26 16.56 -3.94
C LEU A 38 -7.99 16.96 -3.18
N GLY A 39 -6.83 16.44 -3.58
CA GLY A 39 -5.54 16.76 -2.96
C GLY A 39 -4.98 18.14 -3.27
N ARG A 40 -5.58 18.91 -4.20
CA ARG A 40 -5.19 20.32 -4.45
C ARG A 40 -5.63 21.26 -3.34
N ASP A 41 -6.60 20.86 -2.54
CA ASP A 41 -7.02 21.66 -1.40
C ASP A 41 -5.92 21.66 -0.33
N ALA A 42 -5.31 22.82 -0.14
CA ALA A 42 -4.24 23.01 0.84
C ALA A 42 -4.77 23.07 2.28
N ALA A 43 -6.08 23.21 2.49
CA ALA A 43 -6.67 23.34 3.83
C ALA A 43 -6.35 22.16 4.75
N HIS A 44 -6.14 20.96 4.19
CA HIS A 44 -5.81 19.75 4.94
C HIS A 44 -4.31 19.52 5.16
N GLN A 45 -3.42 20.32 4.53
CA GLN A 45 -1.96 20.12 4.63
C GLN A 45 -1.41 20.19 6.06
N PRO A 46 -1.87 21.11 6.94
CA PRO A 46 -1.42 21.12 8.33
C PRO A 46 -1.75 19.81 9.07
N LYS A 47 -2.93 19.24 8.80
CA LYS A 47 -3.34 17.96 9.39
C LYS A 47 -2.50 16.80 8.85
N VAL A 48 -2.23 16.78 7.54
CA VAL A 48 -1.34 15.77 6.93
C VAL A 48 0.05 15.84 7.54
N GLN A 49 0.59 17.04 7.73
CA GLN A 49 1.90 17.24 8.33
C GLN A 49 1.93 16.77 9.80
N ALA A 50 0.93 17.14 10.60
CA ALA A 50 0.82 16.68 11.98
C ALA A 50 0.72 15.14 12.09
N ILE A 51 -0.06 14.49 11.21
CA ILE A 51 -0.14 13.03 11.16
C ILE A 51 1.23 12.45 10.80
N LYS A 52 1.89 12.97 9.76
CA LYS A 52 3.22 12.52 9.33
C LYS A 52 4.26 12.61 10.46
N GLU A 53 4.23 13.68 11.25
CA GLU A 53 5.12 13.87 12.41
C GLU A 53 4.81 12.91 13.56
N SER A 54 3.54 12.50 13.70
CA SER A 54 3.12 11.56 14.75
C SER A 54 3.43 10.08 14.45
N VAL A 55 3.80 9.74 13.20
CA VAL A 55 4.10 8.35 12.81
C VAL A 55 5.38 7.87 13.49
N LEU A 56 5.28 6.74 14.20
CA LEU A 56 6.39 6.11 14.91
C LEU A 56 6.99 4.95 14.09
N PRO A 57 8.28 4.63 14.27
CA PRO A 57 8.93 3.53 13.55
C PRO A 57 8.28 2.15 13.77
N LEU A 58 7.60 1.95 14.90
CA LEU A 58 6.95 0.68 15.23
C LEU A 58 5.48 0.62 14.75
N ASP A 59 4.95 1.71 14.19
CA ASP A 59 3.60 1.71 13.65
C ASP A 59 3.49 0.74 12.47
N LEU A 60 2.31 0.13 12.36
CA LEU A 60 1.98 -0.81 11.29
C LEU A 60 1.98 -0.08 9.94
N ALA A 61 2.87 -0.49 9.05
CA ALA A 61 2.98 0.08 7.71
C ALA A 61 2.22 -0.72 6.66
N THR A 62 2.23 -2.05 6.75
CA THR A 62 1.54 -2.92 5.80
C THR A 62 1.23 -4.31 6.37
N ILE A 63 0.27 -5.00 5.76
CA ILE A 63 -0.06 -6.40 6.04
C ILE A 63 0.10 -7.19 4.73
N ILE A 64 0.90 -8.26 4.78
CA ILE A 64 1.10 -9.15 3.63
C ILE A 64 0.48 -10.50 3.94
N TYR A 65 -0.44 -10.93 3.08
CA TYR A 65 -1.05 -12.25 3.21
C TYR A 65 -0.18 -13.31 2.58
N THR A 66 0.05 -14.38 3.32
CA THR A 66 0.73 -15.59 2.83
C THR A 66 -0.28 -16.72 2.73
N SER A 67 -0.14 -17.58 1.72
CA SER A 67 -1.10 -18.66 1.45
C SER A 67 -1.29 -19.61 2.63
N GLY A 68 -0.27 -19.76 3.49
CA GLY A 68 -0.32 -20.63 4.67
C GLY A 68 -0.40 -22.10 4.28
N THR A 69 0.43 -22.96 4.88
CA THR A 69 0.37 -24.41 4.63
C THR A 69 -0.90 -25.06 5.19
N THR A 70 -1.66 -24.34 6.02
CA THR A 70 -2.86 -24.83 6.73
C THR A 70 -4.18 -24.38 6.11
N GLY A 71 -4.18 -23.92 4.85
CA GLY A 71 -5.39 -23.54 4.10
C GLY A 71 -5.99 -22.16 4.41
N THR A 72 -5.73 -21.60 5.58
CA THR A 72 -6.14 -20.24 5.95
C THR A 72 -5.00 -19.24 5.74
N PRO A 73 -5.17 -18.20 4.89
CA PRO A 73 -4.15 -17.19 4.69
C PRO A 73 -3.84 -16.44 5.99
N LYS A 74 -2.56 -16.27 6.31
CA LYS A 74 -2.10 -15.51 7.49
C LYS A 74 -1.60 -14.14 7.05
N GLY A 75 -2.12 -13.09 7.70
CA GLY A 75 -1.66 -11.72 7.54
C GLY A 75 -0.41 -11.47 8.37
N VAL A 76 0.70 -11.18 7.70
CA VAL A 76 1.97 -10.79 8.34
C VAL A 76 1.98 -9.27 8.46
N MET A 77 1.96 -8.78 9.71
CA MET A 77 2.04 -7.36 10.04
C MET A 77 3.50 -6.88 9.98
N LEU A 78 3.75 -5.81 9.23
CA LEU A 78 5.08 -5.21 9.10
C LEU A 78 5.06 -3.74 9.51
N SER A 79 5.94 -3.39 10.45
CA SER A 79 6.17 -1.99 10.84
C SER A 79 7.12 -1.26 9.89
N HIS A 80 7.15 0.07 9.95
CA HIS A 80 8.15 0.88 9.25
C HIS A 80 9.59 0.42 9.56
N LYS A 81 9.89 0.13 10.83
CA LYS A 81 11.21 -0.34 11.28
C LYS A 81 11.58 -1.68 10.67
N ASN A 82 10.64 -2.63 10.55
CA ASN A 82 10.93 -3.92 9.92
C ASN A 82 11.40 -3.74 8.48
N ILE A 83 10.67 -2.94 7.70
CA ILE A 83 10.97 -2.68 6.28
C ILE A 83 12.34 -2.00 6.14
N VAL A 84 12.56 -0.91 6.88
CA VAL A 84 13.79 -0.13 6.79
C VAL A 84 15.01 -0.93 7.26
N SER A 85 14.88 -1.74 8.31
CA SER A 85 15.97 -2.60 8.78
C SER A 85 16.40 -3.62 7.73
N ASN A 86 15.44 -4.17 6.96
CA ASN A 86 15.73 -5.12 5.89
C ASN A 86 16.46 -4.43 4.72
N VAL A 87 16.04 -3.21 4.34
CA VAL A 87 16.71 -2.42 3.30
C VAL A 87 18.18 -2.16 3.68
N PHE A 88 18.45 -1.69 4.90
CA PHE A 88 19.83 -1.44 5.33
C PHE A 88 20.67 -2.72 5.45
N ALA A 89 20.07 -3.85 5.82
CA ALA A 89 20.76 -5.13 5.84
C ALA A 89 21.12 -5.60 4.42
N ALA A 90 20.18 -5.49 3.47
CA ALA A 90 20.38 -5.86 2.07
C ALA A 90 21.39 -4.95 1.36
N GLN A 91 21.36 -3.64 1.62
CA GLN A 91 22.29 -2.67 1.04
C GLN A 91 23.76 -3.02 1.29
N LYS A 92 24.09 -3.66 2.42
CA LYS A 92 25.47 -4.09 2.73
C LYS A 92 25.97 -5.21 1.82
N ARG A 93 25.07 -5.95 1.19
CA ARG A 93 25.38 -7.12 0.35
C ARG A 93 25.25 -6.82 -1.14
N LEU A 94 24.49 -5.79 -1.50
CA LEU A 94 24.27 -5.39 -2.88
C LEU A 94 25.23 -4.24 -3.23
N PRO A 95 26.02 -4.32 -4.31
CA PRO A 95 26.91 -3.26 -4.75
C PRO A 95 26.12 -2.14 -5.44
N LEU A 96 25.23 -1.48 -4.70
CA LEU A 96 24.38 -0.41 -5.20
C LEU A 96 24.99 0.94 -4.85
N GLU A 97 25.37 1.71 -5.87
CA GLU A 97 25.73 3.11 -5.71
C GLU A 97 24.47 3.98 -5.79
N THR A 98 24.23 4.76 -4.74
CA THR A 98 23.11 5.71 -4.67
C THR A 98 23.11 6.64 -5.89
N GLY A 99 21.99 6.69 -6.62
CA GLY A 99 21.83 7.54 -7.80
C GLY A 99 22.43 7.01 -9.09
N LYS A 100 23.11 5.85 -9.07
CA LYS A 100 23.69 5.20 -10.26
C LYS A 100 23.14 3.80 -10.52
N ALA A 101 22.64 3.13 -9.49
CA ALA A 101 22.05 1.82 -9.64
C ALA A 101 20.69 1.89 -10.35
N VAL A 102 20.47 0.98 -11.31
CA VAL A 102 19.18 0.74 -11.96
C VAL A 102 18.63 -0.59 -11.47
N ALA A 103 17.42 -0.58 -10.92
CA ALA A 103 16.73 -1.78 -10.46
C ALA A 103 15.52 -2.05 -11.35
N LEU A 104 15.36 -3.30 -11.79
CA LEU A 104 14.19 -3.78 -12.50
C LEU A 104 13.40 -4.70 -11.58
N SER A 105 12.13 -4.35 -11.32
CA SER A 105 11.18 -5.24 -10.66
C SER A 105 10.15 -5.71 -11.67
N PHE A 106 10.02 -7.02 -11.84
CA PHE A 106 9.02 -7.65 -12.71
C PHE A 106 8.03 -8.53 -11.92
N LEU A 107 8.23 -8.65 -10.60
CA LEU A 107 7.35 -9.40 -9.73
C LEU A 107 6.20 -8.52 -9.20
N PRO A 108 5.02 -9.10 -8.90
CA PRO A 108 3.91 -8.36 -8.29
C PRO A 108 4.31 -7.67 -6.98
N LEU A 109 3.76 -6.48 -6.72
CA LEU A 109 4.06 -5.67 -5.52
C LEU A 109 3.66 -6.32 -4.19
N CYS A 110 2.90 -7.43 -4.21
CA CYS A 110 2.59 -8.22 -3.02
C CYS A 110 3.80 -9.02 -2.48
N HIS A 111 4.93 -9.00 -3.19
CA HIS A 111 6.21 -9.50 -2.71
C HIS A 111 7.02 -8.33 -2.12
N ILE A 112 6.99 -8.14 -0.80
CA ILE A 112 8.01 -7.28 -0.17
C ILE A 112 9.33 -8.06 -0.18
N MET A 113 10.34 -7.53 -0.90
CA MET A 113 11.70 -8.09 -1.09
C MET A 113 11.92 -9.43 -0.39
N LYS A 114 11.61 -10.52 -1.10
CA LYS A 114 11.73 -11.87 -0.55
C LYS A 114 13.05 -12.54 -0.89
N GLU A 115 13.77 -12.05 -1.89
CA GLU A 115 15.03 -12.62 -2.35
C GLU A 115 16.01 -11.49 -2.72
N CYS A 116 17.12 -11.45 -1.96
CA CYS A 116 18.41 -10.89 -2.37
C CYS A 116 19.37 -12.07 -2.50
#